data_AF-A0A074ZLT7-F1
#
_entry.id   AF-A0A074ZLT7-F1
#
_cell.length_a   1.000
_cell.length_b   1.000
_cell.length_c   1.000
_cell.angle_alpha   90.00
_cell.angle_beta   90.00
_cell.angle_gamma   90.00
#
_symmetry.space_group_name_H-M   'P 1'
#
loop_
_entity.id
_entity.type
_entity.pdbx_description
1 polymer ?
#
loop_
_entity_poly.entity_id
_entity_poly.type
_entity_poly.pdbx_seq_one_letter_code
_entity_poly.pdbx_strand_id
1 'polypeptide(L)'
;MATLEVEERIPHSAEDVKRVYTYPLIKQCDMYEDMKAEVTELCVTGCEKFPTDNEAAARFVKENVDKKFGSAWHVLIGEDFGFEITHEVNNLLYMFSGGNLAILVWKCS
;
A
#
# COMPACT_ATOMS: atom_id res chain seq x y z
N MET A 1 16.23 34.21 -1.75
CA MET A 1 15.43 33.71 -0.62
C MET A 1 14.01 33.61 -1.14
N ALA A 2 13.59 32.42 -1.57
CA ALA A 2 12.26 32.19 -2.13
C ALA A 2 11.49 31.28 -1.17
N THR A 3 10.45 31.84 -0.56
CA THR A 3 9.43 31.13 0.20
C THR A 3 8.60 30.30 -0.78
N LEU A 4 8.57 28.98 -0.59
CA LEU A 4 7.64 28.09 -1.29
C LEU A 4 6.32 28.11 -0.52
N GLU A 5 5.38 28.90 -1.02
CA GLU A 5 3.98 28.84 -0.60
C GLU A 5 3.38 27.55 -1.14
N VAL A 6 2.98 26.65 -0.23
CA VAL A 6 2.23 25.44 -0.58
C VAL A 6 0.79 25.88 -0.81
N GLU A 7 0.44 26.20 -2.05
CA GLU A 7 -0.92 26.59 -2.41
C GLU A 7 -1.83 25.36 -2.42
N GLU A 8 -2.60 25.15 -1.34
CA GLU A 8 -3.65 24.14 -1.26
C GLU A 8 -4.80 24.51 -2.20
N ARG A 9 -4.79 23.91 -3.40
CA ARG A 9 -5.80 24.13 -4.44
C ARG A 9 -6.99 23.19 -4.23
N ILE A 10 -8.12 23.74 -3.81
CA ILE A 10 -9.39 23.02 -3.62
C ILE A 10 -9.89 22.53 -5.00
N PRO A 11 -10.09 21.22 -5.22
CA PRO A 11 -10.48 20.69 -6.52
C PRO A 11 -11.96 21.01 -6.84
N HIS A 12 -12.21 21.54 -8.05
CA HIS A 12 -13.51 22.04 -8.50
C HIS A 12 -14.25 21.13 -9.51
N SER A 13 -13.77 19.91 -9.78
CA SER A 13 -14.46 18.97 -10.68
C SER A 13 -14.29 17.51 -10.23
N ALA A 14 -15.30 16.67 -10.47
CA ALA A 14 -15.24 15.22 -10.19
C ALA A 14 -14.20 14.49 -11.05
N GLU A 15 -13.78 15.09 -12.16
CA GLU A 15 -12.74 14.58 -13.05
C GLU A 15 -11.33 14.91 -12.55
N ASP A 16 -11.14 16.03 -11.82
CA ASP A 16 -9.89 16.36 -11.13
C ASP A 16 -9.64 15.50 -9.87
N VAL A 17 -10.70 15.00 -9.23
CA VAL A 17 -10.59 13.98 -8.15
C VAL A 17 -10.03 12.66 -8.70
N LYS A 18 -10.21 12.42 -10.01
CA LYS A 18 -9.68 11.28 -10.75
C LYS A 18 -8.25 11.49 -11.26
N ARG A 19 -7.51 12.46 -10.70
CA ARG A 19 -6.05 12.40 -10.75
C ARG A 19 -5.64 11.17 -9.97
N VAL A 20 -5.47 10.07 -10.70
CA VAL A 20 -4.83 8.83 -10.30
C VAL A 20 -3.76 9.19 -9.27
N TYR A 21 -4.00 8.88 -8.00
CA TYR A 21 -2.93 8.92 -7.01
C TYR A 21 -2.02 7.74 -7.37
N THR A 22 -1.15 7.95 -8.37
CA THR A 22 -0.15 6.98 -8.82
C THR A 22 0.88 6.73 -7.72
N TYR A 23 0.98 7.67 -6.77
CA TYR A 23 1.88 7.55 -5.64
C TYR A 23 1.27 6.70 -4.52
N PRO A 24 2.02 5.72 -3.99
CA PRO A 24 1.58 4.94 -2.85
C PRO A 24 1.39 5.85 -1.63
N LEU A 25 0.19 5.85 -1.05
CA LEU A 25 -0.13 6.62 0.14
C LEU A 25 -0.11 5.71 1.37
N ILE A 26 0.91 5.86 2.20
CA ILE A 26 1.05 5.05 3.42
C ILE A 26 0.15 5.64 4.50
N LYS A 27 -0.85 4.86 4.94
CA LYS A 27 -1.81 5.28 5.96
C LYS A 27 -1.33 4.91 7.36
N GLN A 28 -0.76 3.71 7.51
CA GLN A 28 -0.16 3.24 8.75
C GLN A 28 1.00 2.29 8.41
N CYS A 29 2.10 2.40 9.13
CA CYS A 29 3.26 1.55 8.93
C CYS A 29 4.08 1.56 10.22
N ASP A 30 4.48 0.38 10.70
CA ASP A 30 5.40 0.23 11.83
C ASP A 30 6.72 -0.47 11.43
N MET A 31 6.88 -0.81 10.14
CA MET A 31 8.10 -1.44 9.61
C MET A 31 9.31 -0.49 9.63
N TYR A 32 10.51 -1.08 9.73
CA TYR A 32 11.77 -0.37 9.51
C TYR A 32 11.85 0.23 8.11
N GLU A 33 12.59 1.33 7.95
CA GLU A 33 12.62 2.12 6.71
C GLU A 33 13.02 1.29 5.47
N ASP A 34 14.05 0.45 5.59
CA ASP A 34 14.49 -0.44 4.51
C ASP A 34 13.40 -1.46 4.12
N MET A 35 12.77 -2.08 5.11
CA MET A 35 11.70 -3.06 4.87
C MET A 35 10.45 -2.38 4.28
N LYS A 36 10.09 -1.21 4.80
CA LYS A 36 8.98 -0.40 4.33
C LYS A 36 9.13 -0.05 2.85
N ALA A 37 10.31 0.42 2.44
CA ALA A 37 10.57 0.77 1.05
C ALA A 37 10.38 -0.45 0.13
N GLU A 38 10.99 -1.58 0.49
CA GLU A 38 10.92 -2.83 -0.27
C GLU A 38 9.49 -3.39 -0.37
N VAL A 39 8.75 -3.43 0.74
CA VAL A 39 7.36 -3.92 0.75
C VAL A 39 6.45 -2.99 -0.03
N THR A 40 6.65 -1.67 0.07
CA THR A 40 5.88 -0.68 -0.71
C THR A 40 6.09 -0.89 -2.22
N GLU A 41 7.33 -1.08 -2.65
CA GLU A 41 7.66 -1.34 -4.07
C GLU A 41 7.02 -2.64 -4.57
N LEU A 42 7.05 -3.71 -3.76
CA LEU A 42 6.38 -4.97 -4.10
C LEU A 42 4.86 -4.80 -4.22
N CYS A 43 4.25 -4.01 -3.35
CA CYS A 43 2.81 -3.71 -3.39
C CYS A 43 2.43 -2.97 -4.68
N VAL A 44 3.18 -1.92 -5.04
CA VAL A 44 2.96 -1.15 -6.28
C VAL A 44 3.13 -2.07 -7.50
N THR A 45 4.24 -2.82 -7.55
CA THR A 45 4.52 -3.75 -8.66
C THR A 45 3.44 -4.81 -8.82
N GLY A 46 2.94 -5.36 -7.71
CA GLY A 46 1.86 -6.35 -7.71
C GLY A 46 0.57 -5.79 -8.29
N CYS A 47 0.20 -4.57 -7.90
CA CYS A 47 -1.01 -3.91 -8.38
C CYS A 47 -0.92 -3.50 -9.85
N GLU A 48 0.26 -3.03 -10.30
CA GLU A 48 0.48 -2.67 -11.72
C GLU A 48 0.48 -3.89 -12.63
N LYS A 49 1.01 -5.02 -12.15
CA LYS A 49 1.05 -6.28 -12.90
C LYS A 49 -0.33 -6.94 -13.03
N PHE A 50 -1.19 -6.76 -12.04
CA PHE A 50 -2.51 -7.39 -11.96
C PHE A 50 -3.61 -6.36 -11.62
N PRO A 51 -3.88 -5.38 -12.50
CA PRO A 51 -4.77 -4.25 -12.20
C PRO A 51 -6.24 -4.63 -12.02
N THR A 52 -6.66 -5.79 -12.52
CA THR A 52 -8.05 -6.29 -12.44
C THR A 52 -8.18 -7.56 -11.61
N ASP A 53 -7.06 -8.12 -11.12
CA ASP A 53 -7.02 -9.39 -10.42
C ASP A 53 -6.34 -9.22 -9.06
N ASN A 54 -7.14 -8.84 -8.08
CA ASN A 54 -6.70 -8.58 -6.70
C ASN A 54 -6.14 -9.85 -6.04
N GLU A 55 -6.65 -11.03 -6.39
CA GLU A 55 -6.16 -12.30 -5.83
C GLU A 55 -4.74 -12.59 -6.33
N ALA A 56 -4.50 -12.45 -7.64
CA ALA A 56 -3.17 -12.59 -8.21
C ALA A 56 -2.19 -11.54 -7.68
N ALA A 57 -2.63 -10.28 -7.51
CA ALA A 57 -1.83 -9.23 -6.90
C ALA A 57 -1.43 -9.58 -5.45
N ALA A 58 -2.41 -9.96 -4.62
CA ALA A 58 -2.17 -10.30 -3.22
C ALA A 58 -1.25 -11.51 -3.09
N ARG A 59 -1.43 -12.53 -3.92
CA ARG A 59 -0.57 -13.71 -3.98
C ARG A 59 0.86 -13.34 -4.37
N PHE A 60 1.04 -12.50 -5.39
CA PHE A 60 2.35 -12.04 -5.82
C PHE A 60 3.09 -11.31 -4.69
N VAL A 61 2.43 -10.37 -4.01
CA VAL A 61 3.02 -9.64 -2.89
C VAL A 61 3.39 -10.61 -1.77
N LYS A 62 2.47 -11.49 -1.37
CA LYS A 62 2.69 -12.47 -0.31
C LYS A 62 3.91 -13.36 -0.59
N GLU A 63 3.97 -13.98 -1.76
CA GLU A 63 5.06 -14.91 -2.12
C GLU A 63 6.43 -14.20 -2.11
N ASN A 64 6.50 -12.93 -2.53
CA ASN A 64 7.75 -12.17 -2.52
C ASN A 64 8.15 -11.69 -1.12
N VAL A 65 7.19 -11.25 -0.30
CA VAL A 65 7.43 -10.85 1.09
C VAL A 65 7.85 -12.07 1.93
N ASP A 66 7.16 -13.20 1.80
CA ASP A 66 7.53 -14.47 2.46
C ASP A 66 8.96 -14.90 2.10
N LYS A 67 9.34 -14.78 0.83
CA LYS A 67 10.67 -15.16 0.35
C LYS A 67 11.77 -14.25 0.90
N LYS A 68 11.51 -12.95 1.06
CA LYS A 68 12.51 -11.96 1.53
C LYS A 68 12.62 -11.91 3.05
N PHE A 69 11.48 -11.93 3.75
CA PHE A 69 11.41 -11.62 5.19
C PHE A 69 10.98 -12.82 6.05
N GLY A 70 10.87 -14.00 5.44
CA GLY A 70 10.53 -15.25 6.12
C GLY A 70 9.03 -15.38 6.40
N SER A 71 8.49 -16.57 6.14
CA SER A 71 7.08 -16.89 6.34
C SER A 71 6.65 -16.82 7.83
N ALA A 72 5.36 -16.66 8.14
CA ALA A 72 4.21 -16.50 7.24
C ALA A 72 3.64 -15.08 7.26
N TRP A 73 3.60 -14.42 6.11
CA TRP A 73 2.97 -13.13 5.91
C TRP A 73 1.55 -13.27 5.35
N HIS A 74 0.74 -12.28 5.66
CA HIS A 74 -0.63 -12.13 5.21
C HIS A 74 -0.75 -10.84 4.41
N VAL A 75 -1.52 -10.91 3.32
CA VAL A 75 -1.76 -9.78 2.42
C VAL A 75 -3.24 -9.73 2.09
N LEU A 76 -3.80 -8.52 2.15
CA LEU A 76 -5.17 -8.22 1.77
C LEU A 76 -5.16 -7.02 0.82
N ILE A 77 -5.76 -7.18 -0.35
CA ILE A 77 -5.88 -6.13 -1.38
C ILE A 77 -7.35 -6.03 -1.77
N GLY A 78 -7.91 -4.81 -1.75
CA GLY A 78 -9.31 -4.58 -2.10
C GLY A 78 -9.67 -3.10 -2.09
N GLU A 79 -10.82 -2.76 -2.69
CA GLU A 79 -11.28 -1.36 -2.78
C GLU A 79 -11.98 -0.88 -1.51
N ASP A 80 -12.69 -1.78 -0.82
CA ASP A 80 -13.41 -1.50 0.42
C ASP A 80 -13.28 -2.67 1.38
N PHE A 81 -12.65 -2.44 2.53
CA PHE A 81 -12.58 -3.42 3.62
C PHE A 81 -12.28 -2.74 4.95
N GLY A 82 -12.70 -3.39 6.04
CA GLY A 82 -12.26 -3.10 7.40
C GLY A 82 -11.50 -4.29 7.97
N PHE A 83 -10.53 -4.03 8.87
CA PHE A 83 -9.76 -5.08 9.51
C PHE A 83 -9.55 -4.79 10.99
N GLU A 84 -9.57 -5.84 11.80
CA GLU A 84 -9.16 -5.84 13.21
C GLU A 84 -8.28 -7.06 13.40
N ILE A 85 -6.97 -6.85 13.58
CA ILE A 85 -5.97 -7.92 13.60
C ILE A 85 -4.96 -7.71 14.72
N THR A 86 -4.55 -8.81 15.35
CA THR A 86 -3.35 -8.86 16.19
C THR A 86 -2.16 -9.22 15.30
N HIS A 87 -1.12 -8.39 15.28
CA HIS A 87 0.07 -8.54 14.45
C HIS A 87 1.34 -8.44 15.29
N GLU A 88 2.44 -8.99 14.76
CA GLU A 88 3.77 -8.80 15.34
C GLU A 88 4.21 -7.34 15.15
N VAL A 89 4.85 -6.77 16.18
CA VAL A 89 5.36 -5.39 16.15
C VAL A 89 6.42 -5.24 15.05
N ASN A 90 6.41 -4.12 14.35
CA ASN A 90 7.29 -3.76 13.23
C ASN A 90 7.05 -4.56 11.93
N ASN A 91 5.89 -5.21 11.80
CA ASN A 91 5.55 -6.04 10.65
C ASN A 91 4.14 -5.73 10.11
N LEU A 92 3.74 -4.46 10.09
CA LEU A 92 2.47 -3.97 9.55
C LEU A 92 2.69 -2.84 8.54
N LEU A 93 2.03 -2.96 7.39
CA LEU A 93 1.90 -1.91 6.39
C LEU A 93 0.46 -1.82 5.92
N TYR A 94 -0.12 -0.63 6.01
CA TYR A 94 -1.40 -0.28 5.45
C TYR A 94 -1.24 0.95 4.54
N MET A 95 -1.56 0.77 3.26
CA MET A 95 -1.37 1.79 2.24
C MET A 95 -2.48 1.77 1.18
N PHE A 96 -2.57 2.85 0.42
CA PHE A 96 -3.42 2.96 -0.76
C PHE A 96 -2.57 3.08 -2.02
N SER A 97 -3.03 2.48 -3.10
CA SER A 97 -2.42 2.53 -4.44
C SER A 97 -3.49 2.78 -5.50
N GLY A 98 -3.12 3.44 -6.60
CA GLY A 98 -4.03 3.68 -7.73
C GLY A 98 -5.24 4.58 -7.44
N GLY A 99 -5.29 5.21 -6.27
CA GLY A 99 -6.36 6.11 -5.83
C GLY A 99 -7.57 5.45 -5.14
N ASN A 100 -7.84 4.17 -5.38
CA ASN A 100 -8.98 3.44 -4.83
C ASN A 100 -8.64 2.07 -4.22
N LEU A 101 -7.41 1.56 -4.40
CA LEU A 101 -7.05 0.23 -3.93
C LEU A 101 -6.34 0.31 -2.59
N ALA A 102 -6.91 -0.29 -1.56
CA ALA A 102 -6.29 -0.43 -0.25
C ALA A 102 -5.50 -1.74 -0.19
N ILE A 103 -4.34 -1.69 0.46
CA ILE A 103 -3.40 -2.80 0.60
C ILE A 103 -2.98 -2.88 2.06
N LEU A 104 -3.16 -4.06 2.65
CA LEU A 104 -2.75 -4.38 4.00
C LEU A 104 -1.80 -5.58 3.96
N VAL A 105 -0.61 -5.41 4.54
CA VAL A 105 0.41 -6.45 4.66
C VAL A 105 0.77 -6.58 6.14
N TRP A 106 0.70 -7.79 6.68
CA TRP A 106 1.05 -8.01 8.07
C TRP A 106 1.62 -9.40 8.35
N LYS A 107 2.27 -9.54 9.50
CA LYS A 107 2.73 -10.83 10.03
C LYS A 107 2.03 -11.17 11.34
N CYS A 108 1.56 -12.40 11.47
CA CYS A 108 1.07 -12.96 12.73
C CYS A 108 2.14 -13.89 13.31
N SER A 109 2.37 -13.81 14.63
CA SER A 109 3.19 -14.77 15.35
C SER A 109 2.45 -16.06 15.63
#